data_AF-A0A928VE39-F1
#
_entry.id   AF-A0A928VE39-F1
#
_cell.length_a   1.000
_cell.length_b   1.000
_cell.length_c   1.000
_cell.angle_alpha   90.00
_cell.angle_beta   90.00
_cell.angle_gamma   90.00
#
_symmetry.space_group_name_H-M   'P 1'
#
loop_
_entity.id
_entity.type
_entity.pdbx_description
1 polymer ?
#
loop_
_entity_poly.entity_id
_entity_poly.type
_entity_poly.pdbx_seq_one_letter_code
_entity_poly.pdbx_strand_id
1 'polypeptide(L)' 'MKTIDISEIAALLETYGESEQPFLLTRNGQPIAAVLPVGENADLESLSLSTNPKFAEIIERSRNSQKEQGRIFLEDL' A
#
# COMPACT_ATOMS: atom_id res chain seq x y z
N MET A 1 -13.37 2.17 -2.81
CA MET A 1 -12.75 2.61 -1.53
C MET A 1 -13.75 3.48 -0.81
N LYS A 2 -14.09 3.18 0.45
CA LYS A 2 -15.04 3.98 1.25
C LYS A 2 -14.42 5.35 1.55
N THR A 3 -15.23 6.40 1.65
CA THR A 3 -14.79 7.75 2.03
C THR A 3 -15.51 8.18 3.30
N ILE A 4 -14.77 8.74 4.26
CA ILE A 4 -15.27 9.13 5.58
C ILE A 4 -14.76 10.54 5.89
N ASP A 5 -15.63 11.43 6.34
CA ASP A 5 -15.21 12.75 6.80
C ASP A 5 -14.53 12.65 8.18
N ILE A 6 -13.51 13.47 8.40
CA ILE A 6 -12.75 13.49 9.66
C ILE A 6 -13.63 13.78 10.89
N SER A 7 -14.78 14.42 10.73
CA SER A 7 -15.74 14.61 11.82
C SER A 7 -16.38 13.30 12.30
N GLU A 8 -16.41 12.26 11.47
CA GLU A 8 -17.05 10.97 11.75
C GLU A 8 -16.04 9.89 12.20
N ILE A 9 -14.73 10.16 12.15
CA ILE A 9 -13.68 9.14 12.33
C ILE A 9 -13.66 8.52 13.74
N ALA A 10 -13.96 9.30 14.78
CA ALA A 10 -13.83 8.84 16.17
C ALA A 10 -14.69 7.61 16.45
N ALA A 11 -15.97 7.63 16.03
CA ALA A 11 -16.89 6.50 16.19
C ALA A 11 -16.47 5.28 15.36
N LEU A 12 -15.85 5.50 14.20
CA LEU A 12 -15.40 4.42 13.33
C LEU A 12 -14.17 3.69 13.91
N LEU A 13 -13.25 4.42 14.54
CA LEU A 13 -12.02 3.86 15.10
C LEU A 13 -12.27 2.96 16.30
N GLU A 14 -13.37 3.14 17.03
CA GLU A 14 -13.76 2.23 18.13
C GLU A 14 -14.01 0.79 17.64
N THR A 15 -14.40 0.64 16.37
CA THR A 15 -14.69 -0.66 15.76
C THR A 15 -13.68 -1.06 14.68
N TYR A 16 -12.63 -0.25 14.46
CA TYR A 16 -11.70 -0.48 13.37
C TYR A 16 -10.67 -1.57 13.73
N GLY A 17 -10.69 -2.68 12.99
CA GLY A 17 -9.83 -3.83 13.21
C GLY A 17 -9.16 -4.35 11.95
N GLU A 18 -8.36 -5.41 12.09
CA GLU A 18 -7.52 -5.97 11.01
C GLU A 18 -8.31 -6.49 9.79
N SER A 19 -9.58 -6.87 9.96
CA SER A 19 -10.46 -7.33 8.89
C SER A 19 -11.15 -6.21 8.10
N GLU A 20 -10.96 -4.95 8.50
CA GLU A 20 -11.65 -3.82 7.89
C GLU A 20 -11.04 -3.43 6.55
N GLN A 21 -11.88 -2.96 5.63
CA GLN A 21 -11.41 -2.51 4.33
C GLN A 21 -10.72 -1.13 4.44
N PRO A 22 -9.70 -0.85 3.61
CA PRO A 22 -9.11 0.48 3.52
C PRO A 22 -10.15 1.55 3.17
N PHE A 23 -10.01 2.73 3.76
CA PHE A 23 -10.88 3.88 3.48
C PHE A 23 -10.10 5.18 3.37
N LEU A 24 -10.70 6.17 2.70
CA LEU A 24 -10.17 7.51 2.53
C LEU A 24 -10.76 8.44 3.58
N LEU A 25 -9.89 9.13 4.31
CA LEU A 25 -10.27 10.20 5.20
C LEU A 25 -10.30 11.52 4.44
N THR A 26 -11.39 12.27 4.58
CA THR A 26 -11.54 13.59 3.97
C THR A 26 -11.74 14.68 5.02
N ARG A 27 -11.47 15.92 4.63
CA ARG A 27 -11.86 17.13 5.35
C ARG A 27 -12.47 18.10 4.35
N ASN A 28 -13.75 18.44 4.53
CA ASN A 28 -14.49 19.28 3.57
C ASN A 28 -14.44 18.73 2.14
N GLY A 29 -14.56 17.40 2.00
CA GLY A 29 -14.50 16.71 0.70
C GLY A 29 -13.11 16.53 0.11
N GLN A 30 -12.07 17.13 0.70
CA GLN A 30 -10.69 16.96 0.23
C GLN A 30 -10.04 15.74 0.91
N PRO A 31 -9.43 14.81 0.15
CA PRO A 31 -8.65 13.70 0.72
C PRO A 31 -7.46 14.17 1.54
N ILE A 32 -7.30 13.64 2.75
CA ILE A 32 -6.19 14.01 3.66
C ILE A 32 -5.38 12.81 4.13
N ALA A 33 -5.96 11.61 4.17
CA ALA A 33 -5.24 10.38 4.54
C ALA A 33 -5.94 9.16 3.95
N ALA A 34 -5.19 8.08 3.77
CA ALA A 34 -5.74 6.74 3.61
C ALA A 34 -5.53 6.01 4.94
N VAL A 35 -6.58 5.35 5.44
CA VAL A 35 -6.52 4.50 6.62
C VAL A 35 -6.60 3.06 6.14
N LEU A 36 -5.62 2.26 6.54
CA LEU A 36 -5.50 0.86 6.15
C LEU A 36 -5.39 0.00 7.41
N PRO A 37 -5.99 -1.19 7.43
CA PRO A 37 -5.71 -2.15 8.49
C PRO A 37 -4.22 -2.54 8.42
N VAL A 38 -3.56 -2.56 9.58
CA VAL A 38 -2.24 -3.18 9.71
C VAL A 38 -2.48 -4.53 10.37
N GLY A 39 -2.54 -5.58 9.56
CA GLY A 39 -2.68 -6.97 10.01
C GLY A 39 -1.59 -7.84 9.39
N GLU A 40 -1.60 -9.16 9.64
CA GLU A 40 -0.55 -10.10 9.24
C GLU A 40 -0.21 -10.13 7.72
N ASN A 41 -1.10 -9.65 6.84
CA ASN A 41 -0.90 -9.63 5.38
C ASN A 41 -0.55 -8.24 4.80
N ALA A 42 -0.67 -7.18 5.60
CA ALA A 42 -0.26 -5.83 5.24
C ALA A 42 0.95 -5.47 6.10
N ASP A 43 2.04 -6.21 5.90
CA ASP A 43 3.29 -5.97 6.59
C ASP A 43 3.74 -4.53 6.33
N LEU A 44 4.12 -3.82 7.38
CA LEU A 44 4.65 -2.45 7.29
C LEU A 44 5.76 -2.32 6.24
N GLU A 45 6.47 -3.42 5.97
CA GLU A 45 7.39 -3.56 4.85
C GLU A 45 6.73 -3.27 3.50
N SER A 46 5.60 -3.89 3.17
CA SER A 46 4.87 -3.65 1.91
C SER A 46 4.47 -2.19 1.76
N LEU A 47 3.99 -1.55 2.83
CA LEU A 47 3.66 -0.11 2.80
C LEU A 47 4.92 0.75 2.57
N SER A 48 6.00 0.45 3.29
CA SER A 48 7.28 1.15 3.15
C SER A 48 7.87 1.03 1.75
N LEU A 49 7.85 -0.19 1.17
CA LEU A 49 8.40 -0.46 -0.16
C LEU A 49 7.53 0.12 -1.27
N SER A 50 6.20 -0.03 -1.19
CA SER A 50 5.28 0.48 -2.21
C SER A 50 5.25 2.01 -2.31
N THR A 51 5.59 2.71 -1.23
CA THR A 51 5.65 4.18 -1.21
C THR A 51 7.06 4.74 -1.46
N ASN A 52 8.07 3.89 -1.60
CA ASN A 52 9.46 4.31 -1.83
C ASN A 52 9.76 4.46 -3.34
N PRO A 53 10.01 5.68 -3.86
CA PRO A 53 10.23 5.89 -5.29
C PRO A 53 11.44 5.14 -5.84
N LYS A 54 12.51 5.02 -5.06
CA LYS A 54 13.73 4.31 -5.46
C LYS A 54 13.47 2.81 -5.58
N PHE A 55 12.68 2.25 -4.66
CA PHE A 55 12.31 0.84 -4.74
C PHE A 55 11.45 0.57 -5.98
N ALA A 56 10.46 1.42 -6.26
CA ALA A 56 9.64 1.32 -7.47
C ALA A 56 10.50 1.35 -8.75
N GLU A 57 11.50 2.24 -8.82
CA GLU A 57 12.43 2.32 -9.96
C GLU A 57 13.24 1.02 -10.16
N ILE A 58 13.75 0.44 -9.06
CA ILE A 58 14.48 -0.83 -9.11
C ILE A 58 13.61 -1.94 -9.67
N ILE A 59 12.37 -2.05 -9.18
CA ILE A 59 11.41 -3.07 -9.61
C ILE A 59 11.06 -2.90 -11.09
N GLU A 60 10.79 -1.68 -11.55
CA GLU A 60 10.49 -1.41 -12.95
C GLU A 60 11.68 -1.72 -13.88
N ARG A 61 12.90 -1.30 -13.49
CA ARG A 61 14.11 -1.66 -14.24
C ARG A 61 14.29 -3.18 -14.30
N SER A 62 14.10 -3.87 -13.18
CA SER A 62 14.21 -5.33 -13.12
C SER A 62 13.18 -6.00 -14.03
N ARG A 63 11.92 -5.56 -14.01
CA ARG A 63 10.85 -6.09 -14.87
C ARG A 63 11.15 -5.87 -16.35
N ASN A 64 11.69 -4.70 -16.72
CA ASN A 64 12.08 -4.40 -18.11
C ASN A 64 13.25 -5.27 -18.56
N SER A 65 14.32 -5.35 -17.77
CA SER A 65 15.45 -6.24 -18.03
C SER A 65 14.99 -7.69 -18.21
N GLN A 66 14.05 -8.13 -17.37
CA GLN A 66 13.52 -9.49 -17.43
C GLN A 66 12.70 -9.79 -18.69
N LYS A 67 12.02 -8.78 -19.25
CA LYS A 67 11.28 -8.89 -20.51
C LYS A 67 12.21 -8.90 -21.72
N GLU A 68 13.28 -8.10 -21.68
CA GLU A 68 14.21 -7.94 -22.80
C GLU A 68 15.27 -9.04 -22.87
N GLN A 69 15.80 -9.44 -21.72
CA GLN A 69 17.00 -10.29 -21.60
C GLN A 69 16.69 -11.67 -20.99
N GLY A 70 15.47 -11.87 -20.48
CA GLY A 70 15.08 -13.10 -19.80
C GLY A 70 15.45 -13.12 -18.32
N ARG A 71 15.34 -14.30 -17.70
CA ARG A 71 15.67 -14.53 -16.28
C ARG A 71 16.96 -15.33 -16.19
N ILE A 72 17.71 -15.11 -15.10
CA ILE A 72 18.83 -15.97 -14.72
C ILE A 72 18.29 -16.95 -13.68
N PHE A 73 18.49 -18.24 -13.89
CA PHE A 73 18.15 -19.26 -12.90
C PHE A 73 19.35 -19.49 -11.99
N LEU A 74 19.08 -19.85 -10.74
CA LEU A 74 20.14 -20.06 -9.76
C LEU A 74 21.10 -21.20 -10.16
N GLU A 75 20.61 -22.17 -10.93
CA GLU A 75 21.39 -23.28 -11.49
C GLU A 75 22.39 -22.87 -12.60
N ASP A 76 22.24 -21.68 -13.18
CA ASP A 76 23.10 -21.16 -14.25
C ASP A 76 24.26 -20.27 -13.73
N LEU A 77 24.37 -20.11 -12.40
CA LEU A 77 25.39 -19.32 -11.68
C LEU A 77 26.52 -20.19 -11.12
#